data_AF-A0A7C6KLC6-F1
#
_entry.id   AF-A0A7C6KLC6-F1
#
_cell.length_a   1.000
_cell.length_b   1.000
_cell.length_c   1.000
_cell.angle_alpha   90.00
_cell.angle_beta   90.00
_cell.angle_gamma   90.00
#
_symmetry.space_group_name_H-M   'P 1'
#
loop_
_entity.id
_entity.type
_entity.pdbx_description
1 polymer ?
#
loop_
_entity_poly.entity_id
_entity_poly.type
_entity_poly.pdbx_seq_one_letter_code
_entity_poly.pdbx_strand_id
1 'polypeptide(L)'
;MYLIITALAAVVVTIIWYVNAPKDMYKLSLLCFIFWGATLMWLVDHVMAYLMEGGKFFEVTADATLLGVNVVLLGLVVWLIVLLVTDPKGVFNRLLKG
;
A
#
# COMPACT_ATOMS: atom_id res chain seq x y z
N MET A 1 2.40 -7.49 13.12
CA MET A 1 3.06 -7.88 11.86
C MET A 1 2.82 -6.84 10.78
N TYR A 2 2.07 -5.78 11.10
CA TYR A 2 1.66 -4.74 10.17
C TYR A 2 2.84 -4.08 9.44
N LEU A 3 3.94 -3.78 10.14
CA LEU A 3 5.13 -3.13 9.55
C LEU A 3 5.73 -4.00 8.44
N ILE A 4 5.89 -5.30 8.73
CA ILE A 4 6.42 -6.27 7.76
C ILE A 4 5.47 -6.41 6.57
N ILE A 5 4.16 -6.49 6.83
CA ILE A 5 3.14 -6.66 5.79
C ILE A 5 3.09 -5.44 4.86
N THR A 6 3.06 -4.22 5.40
CA THR A 6 3.04 -3.01 4.55
C THR A 6 4.36 -2.76 3.86
N ALA A 7 5.49 -3.10 4.49
CA ALA A 7 6.80 -3.00 3.83
C ALA A 7 6.87 -3.96 2.64
N LEU A 8 6.42 -5.21 2.82
CA LEU A 8 6.37 -6.19 1.73
C LEU A 8 5.42 -5.73 0.62
N ALA A 9 4.24 -5.21 0.97
CA ALA A 9 3.30 -4.65 0.00
C ALA A 9 3.92 -3.46 -0.76
N ALA A 10 4.61 -2.55 -0.07
CA ALA A 10 5.29 -1.41 -0.69
C ALA A 10 6.36 -1.87 -1.70
N VAL A 11 7.18 -2.86 -1.34
CA VAL A 11 8.20 -3.44 -2.22
C VAL A 11 7.57 -4.07 -3.45
N VAL A 12 6.55 -4.93 -3.27
CA VAL A 12 5.87 -5.60 -4.38
C VAL A 12 5.26 -4.58 -5.34
N VAL A 13 4.54 -3.58 -4.83
CA VAL A 13 3.93 -2.55 -5.67
C VAL A 13 4.99 -1.70 -6.39
N THR A 14 6.11 -1.40 -5.73
CA THR A 14 7.24 -0.69 -6.36
C THR A 14 7.84 -1.49 -7.51
N ILE A 15 8.02 -2.80 -7.34
CA ILE A 15 8.51 -3.69 -8.41
C ILE A 15 7.53 -3.70 -9.59
N ILE A 16 6.24 -3.88 -9.32
CA ILE A 16 5.21 -3.88 -10.37
C ILE A 16 5.16 -2.53 -11.09
N TRP A 17 5.26 -1.42 -10.36
CA TRP A 17 5.34 -0.08 -10.95
C TRP A 17 6.57 0.08 -11.83
N TYR A 18 7.75 -0.36 -11.37
CA TYR A 18 9.01 -0.25 -12.12
C TYR A 18 8.99 -1.05 -13.44
N VAL A 19 8.38 -2.23 -13.45
CA VAL A 19 8.19 -3.04 -14.67
C VAL A 19 7.26 -2.36 -15.69
N ASN A 20 6.32 -1.53 -15.22
CA ASN A 20 5.40 -0.78 -16.09
C ASN A 20 5.89 0.64 -16.42
N ALA A 21 7.03 1.07 -15.88
CA ALA A 21 7.64 2.36 -16.18
C ALA A 21 8.05 2.43 -17.67
N PRO A 22 7.99 3.61 -18.32
CA PRO A 22 7.75 4.94 -17.77
C PRO A 22 6.28 5.40 -17.74
N LYS A 23 5.33 4.61 -18.27
CA LYS A 23 3.93 5.01 -18.35
C LYS A 23 3.17 4.48 -17.13
N ASP A 24 2.86 5.35 -16.17
CA ASP A 24 2.00 5.02 -15.02
C ASP A 24 0.51 4.92 -15.40
N MET A 25 0.20 4.07 -16.38
CA MET A 25 -1.16 3.86 -16.87
C MET A 25 -2.09 3.33 -15.78
N TYR A 26 -1.56 2.59 -14.81
CA TYR A 26 -2.35 1.96 -13.76
C TYR A 26 -2.34 2.72 -12.44
N LYS A 27 -1.81 3.96 -12.41
CA LYS A 27 -1.71 4.78 -11.19
C LYS A 27 -1.05 4.03 -10.03
N LEU A 28 -0.09 3.15 -10.33
CA LEU A 28 0.61 2.36 -9.33
C LEU A 28 1.53 3.24 -8.47
N SER A 29 1.95 4.40 -8.97
CA SER A 29 2.69 5.39 -8.17
C SER A 29 1.93 5.80 -6.92
N LEU A 30 0.59 5.96 -7.01
CA LEU A 30 -0.26 6.30 -5.88
C LEU A 30 -0.24 5.19 -4.82
N LEU A 31 -0.33 3.94 -5.26
CA LEU A 31 -0.31 2.78 -4.36
C LEU A 31 1.07 2.61 -3.70
N CYS A 32 2.17 2.91 -4.41
CA CYS A 32 3.51 3.00 -3.81
C CYS A 32 3.54 4.02 -2.68
N PHE A 33 3.02 5.24 -2.90
CA PHE A 33 3.03 6.29 -1.87
C PHE A 33 2.21 5.91 -0.64
N ILE A 34 1.04 5.27 -0.82
CA ILE A 34 0.22 4.80 0.30
C ILE A 34 0.99 3.79 1.15
N PHE A 35 1.56 2.75 0.55
CA PHE A 35 2.23 1.69 1.31
C PHE A 35 3.58 2.11 1.89
N TRP A 36 4.36 2.93 1.19
CA TRP A 36 5.59 3.51 1.77
C TRP A 36 5.27 4.48 2.90
N GLY A 37 4.23 5.32 2.76
CA GLY A 37 3.77 6.23 3.80
C GLY A 37 3.34 5.48 5.07
N ALA A 38 2.51 4.44 4.93
CA ALA A 38 2.10 3.59 6.04
C ALA A 38 3.29 2.89 6.71
N THR A 39 4.22 2.36 5.91
CA THR A 39 5.43 1.69 6.41
C THR A 39 6.31 2.66 7.20
N LEU A 40 6.54 3.87 6.69
CA LEU A 40 7.36 4.88 7.38
C LEU A 40 6.70 5.37 8.67
N MET A 41 5.39 5.64 8.66
CA MET A 41 4.65 6.04 9.86
C MET A 41 4.82 5.01 10.98
N TRP A 42 4.62 3.74 10.65
CA TRP A 42 4.74 2.63 11.60
C TRP A 42 6.18 2.32 12.01
N LEU A 43 7.14 2.50 11.11
CA LEU A 43 8.55 2.36 11.43
C LEU A 43 8.99 3.39 12.48
N VAL A 44 8.61 4.66 12.27
CA VAL A 44 8.95 5.75 13.20
C VAL A 44 8.33 5.50 14.57
N ASP A 45 7.05 5.13 14.60
CA ASP A 45 6.33 4.81 15.85
C ASP A 45 7.04 3.69 16.64
N HIS A 46 7.39 2.59 15.95
CA HIS A 46 8.12 1.47 16.56
C HIS A 46 9.54 1.81 17.01
N VAL A 47 10.28 2.61 16.24
CA VAL A 47 11.61 3.08 16.64
C VAL A 47 11.52 3.91 17.91
N MET A 48 10.55 4.82 18.01
CA MET A 48 10.37 5.65 19.20
C MET A 48 9.94 4.81 20.41
N ALA A 49 8.97 3.92 20.24
CA ALA A 49 8.53 3.01 21.30
C ALA A 49 9.68 2.13 21.82
N TYR A 50 10.48 1.55 20.92
CA TYR A 50 11.63 0.74 21.30
C TYR A 50 12.71 1.54 22.06
N LEU A 51 12.95 2.80 21.68
CA LEU A 51 13.92 3.66 22.35
C LEU A 51 13.44 4.14 23.73
N MET A 52 12.13 4.35 23.91
CA MET A 52 11.56 4.89 25.15
C MET A 52 11.22 3.80 26.17
N GLU A 53 10.55 2.74 25.74
CA GLU A 53 9.99 1.71 26.62
C GLU A 53 10.84 0.43 26.65
N GLY A 54 11.71 0.25 25.64
CA GLY A 54 12.43 -1.00 25.42
C GLY A 54 11.48 -2.13 25.03
N GLY A 55 12.02 -3.33 24.80
CA GLY A 55 11.23 -4.53 24.51
C GLY A 55 11.37 -5.05 23.09
N LYS A 56 10.28 -5.58 22.51
CA LYS A 56 10.32 -6.25 21.20
C LYS A 56 10.03 -5.26 20.08
N PHE A 57 10.96 -5.16 19.12
CA PHE A 57 10.81 -4.31 17.93
C PHE A 57 9.80 -4.88 16.91
N PHE A 58 9.44 -6.16 16.99
CA PHE A 58 8.43 -6.72 16.09
C PHE A 58 7.24 -7.21 16.89
N GLU A 59 6.10 -6.58 16.64
CA GLU A 59 4.84 -7.09 17.14
C GLU A 59 4.33 -8.20 16.20
N VAL A 60 4.14 -9.42 16.71
CA VAL A 60 3.74 -10.60 15.92
C VAL A 60 2.34 -11.11 16.34
N THR A 61 1.56 -10.27 17.01
CA THR A 61 0.21 -10.60 17.48
C THR A 61 -0.77 -10.79 16.32
N ALA A 62 -1.83 -11.59 16.54
CA ALA A 62 -2.91 -11.78 15.57
C ALA A 62 -3.58 -10.45 15.19
N ASP A 63 -3.86 -9.59 16.16
CA ASP A 63 -4.47 -8.26 15.93
C ASP A 63 -3.56 -7.37 15.08
N ALA A 64 -2.26 -7.37 15.37
CA ALA A 64 -1.26 -6.64 14.60
C ALA A 64 -1.07 -7.21 13.17
N THR A 65 -1.53 -8.43 12.91
CA THR A 65 -1.55 -9.03 11.58
C THR A 65 -2.81 -8.62 10.83
N LEU A 66 -3.97 -8.70 11.50
CA LEU A 66 -5.25 -8.27 10.98
C LEU A 66 -5.23 -6.78 10.60
N LEU A 67 -4.62 -5.93 11.44
CA LEU A 67 -4.43 -4.51 11.14
C LEU A 67 -3.61 -4.31 9.86
N GLY A 68 -2.50 -5.03 9.70
CA GLY A 68 -1.66 -4.97 8.50
C GLY A 68 -2.41 -5.36 7.24
N VAL A 69 -3.16 -6.47 7.30
CA VAL A 69 -3.99 -6.94 6.17
C VAL A 69 -5.09 -5.93 5.83
N ASN A 70 -5.75 -5.37 6.83
CA ASN A 70 -6.80 -4.37 6.63
C ASN A 70 -6.25 -3.10 5.95
N VAL A 71 -5.08 -2.62 6.35
CA VAL A 71 -4.46 -1.44 5.73
C VAL A 71 -4.08 -1.71 4.27
N VAL A 72 -3.55 -2.90 3.96
CA VAL A 72 -3.26 -3.29 2.58
C VAL A 72 -4.55 -3.35 1.76
N LEU A 73 -5.61 -3.95 2.30
CA LEU A 73 -6.90 -4.07 1.64
C LEU A 73 -7.51 -2.68 1.35
N LEU A 74 -7.50 -1.78 2.34
CA LEU A 74 -8.00 -0.42 2.18
C LEU A 74 -7.20 0.37 1.14
N GLY A 75 -5.87 0.26 1.15
CA GLY A 75 -5.01 0.90 0.15
C GLY A 75 -5.32 0.42 -1.27
N LEU A 76 -5.54 -0.89 -1.44
CA LEU A 76 -5.96 -1.48 -2.73
C LEU A 76 -7.35 -1.00 -3.16
N VAL A 77 -8.30 -0.89 -2.24
CA VAL A 77 -9.66 -0.39 -2.54
C VAL A 77 -9.60 1.07 -3.00
N VAL A 78 -8.86 1.93 -2.29
CA VAL A 78 -8.69 3.34 -2.68
C VAL A 78 -8.05 3.44 -4.06
N TRP A 79 -6.99 2.68 -4.31
CA TRP A 79 -6.36 2.63 -5.63
C TRP A 79 -7.32 2.13 -6.71
N LEU A 80 -8.13 1.09 -6.44
CA LEU A 80 -9.09 0.56 -7.38
C LEU A 80 -10.15 1.61 -7.76
N ILE A 81 -10.66 2.35 -6.78
CA ILE A 81 -11.61 3.46 -7.02
C ILE A 81 -10.96 4.51 -7.93
N VAL A 82 -9.72 4.93 -7.64
CA VAL A 82 -9.01 5.92 -8.46
C VAL A 82 -8.78 5.40 -9.88
N LEU A 83 -8.42 4.13 -10.03
CA LEU A 83 -8.20 3.49 -11.33
C LEU A 83 -9.49 3.47 -12.15
N LEU A 84 -10.62 3.10 -11.54
CA LEU A 84 -11.93 3.05 -12.18
C LEU A 84 -12.41 4.44 -12.60
N VAL A 85 -12.25 5.45 -11.74
CA VAL A 85 -12.65 6.83 -12.04
C VAL A 85 -11.78 7.45 -13.13
N THR A 86 -10.47 7.18 -13.12
CA THR A 86 -9.56 7.72 -14.14
C THR A 86 -9.79 7.05 -15.51
N ASP A 87 -10.31 5.82 -15.53
CA ASP A 87 -10.49 4.96 -16.71
C ASP A 87 -9.38 5.15 -17.77
N PRO A 88 -8.10 4.92 -17.41
CA PRO A 88 -6.96 5.24 -18.27
C PRO A 88 -6.94 4.42 -19.58
N LYS A 89 -7.72 3.34 -19.65
CA LYS A 89 -7.88 2.50 -20.84
C LYS A 89 -9.19 2.79 -21.60
N GLY A 90 -10.05 3.69 -21.12
CA GLY A 90 -11.34 3.97 -21.72
C GLY A 90 -12.23 2.73 -21.85
N VAL A 91 -12.12 1.77 -20.93
CA VAL A 91 -12.89 0.51 -20.99
C VAL A 91 -14.34 0.79 -20.65
N PHE A 92 -14.61 1.58 -19.61
CA PHE A 92 -15.97 1.95 -19.21
C PHE A 92 -16.59 2.92 -20.20
N ASN A 93 -15.81 3.88 -20.73
CA ASN A 93 -16.31 4.80 -21.75
C ASN A 93 -16.66 4.09 -23.07
N ARG A 94 -15.98 2.97 -23.40
CA ARG A 94 -16.33 2.13 -24.55
C ARG A 94 -17.57 1.26 -24.30
N LEU A 95 -17.75 0.74 -23.08
CA LEU A 95 -18.92 -0.06 -22.70
C LEU A 95 -20.20 0.77 -22.58
N LEU A 96 -20.11 2.03 -22.16
CA LEU A 96 -21.27 2.93 -22.01
C LEU A 96 -21.72 3.61 -23.31
N LYS A 97 -20.90 3.57 -24.36
CA LYS A 97 -21.19 4.15 -25.68
C LYS A 97 -21.52 3.11 -26.76
N GLY A 98 -21.46 1.82 -26.45
CA GLY A 98 -21.89 0.72 -27.31
C GLY A 98 -23.28 0.25 -26.94
#